data_AF-A0A3A6P145-F1
#
_entry.id   AF-A0A3A6P145-F1
#
_cell.length_a   1.000
_cell.length_b   1.000
_cell.length_c   1.000
_cell.angle_alpha   90.00
_cell.angle_beta   90.00
_cell.angle_gamma   90.00
#
_symmetry.space_group_name_H-M   'P 1'
#
loop_
_entity.id
_entity.type
_entity.pdbx_description
1 polymer ?
#
loop_
_entity_poly.entity_id
_entity_poly.type
_entity_poly.pdbx_seq_one_letter_code
_entity_poly.pdbx_strand_id
1 'polypeptide(L)'
;MFEAAAKPEKVSDRIIEQIRDAVLSGQIKPGDRLASEKELIAQFGVSKATMREALRVLEAMGLVEIKKGTSGGVFIAEVDMKTTIHSIMNFLHFRSVSIRDITMLRFTIEPSAAHLAAINATDKDLERLRELAEITEADEMDEPSKEISFHRYLARMSQNPLLILIMDFVDNLLRDAKYKLGLHSDFYREVREAHRRILACLERRDSAGARREIANDLITVDRYMAAQAGTPPFDPAHLGLNLDAQYVGNGGGDPHWDGSLASLAPETLQGLFGRSLAPEEIKRGMLLKRVGSGGLYLVVPEAGDKD
;
A
#
# COMPACT_ATOMS: atom_id res chain seq x y z
N MET A 1 -4.11 -50.47 -16.84
CA MET A 1 -3.73 -49.06 -16.66
C MET A 1 -4.00 -48.77 -15.18
N PHE A 2 -2.96 -48.57 -14.37
CA PHE A 2 -3.14 -48.43 -12.92
C PHE A 2 -3.65 -47.03 -12.58
N GLU A 3 -4.71 -46.94 -11.78
CA GLU A 3 -5.17 -45.68 -11.21
C GLU A 3 -4.18 -45.21 -10.13
N ALA A 4 -3.95 -43.89 -10.07
CA ALA A 4 -3.12 -43.31 -9.04
C ALA A 4 -3.86 -43.39 -7.69
N ALA A 5 -3.30 -44.15 -6.74
CA ALA A 5 -3.77 -44.12 -5.36
C ALA A 5 -3.67 -42.68 -4.82
N ALA A 6 -4.73 -42.21 -4.16
CA ALA A 6 -4.74 -40.92 -3.48
C ALA A 6 -3.49 -40.82 -2.58
N LYS A 7 -2.66 -39.79 -2.80
CA LYS A 7 -1.42 -39.60 -2.02
C LYS A 7 -1.81 -39.42 -0.55
N PRO A 8 -1.38 -40.32 0.37
CA PRO A 8 -1.54 -40.07 1.79
C PRO A 8 -0.78 -38.78 2.15
N GLU A 9 -1.40 -37.95 2.99
CA GLU A 9 -0.79 -36.71 3.48
C GLU A 9 0.55 -37.02 4.14
N LYS A 10 1.61 -36.28 3.77
CA LYS A 10 2.93 -36.56 4.30
C LYS A 10 2.97 -36.21 5.78
N VAL A 11 3.63 -37.04 6.57
CA VAL A 11 3.84 -36.78 8.01
C VAL A 11 4.56 -35.44 8.24
N SER A 12 5.44 -35.02 7.32
CA SER A 12 6.07 -33.70 7.34
C SER A 12 5.05 -32.56 7.27
N ASP A 13 4.02 -32.70 6.45
CA ASP A 13 3.00 -31.67 6.20
C ASP A 13 2.18 -31.46 7.48
N ARG A 14 1.83 -32.55 8.18
CA ARG A 14 1.15 -32.50 9.48
C ARG A 14 2.00 -31.86 10.60
N ILE A 15 3.32 -31.99 10.56
CA ILE A 15 4.22 -31.29 11.49
C ILE A 15 4.23 -29.80 11.19
N ILE A 16 4.30 -29.43 9.91
CA ILE A 16 4.28 -28.03 9.46
C ILE A 16 2.98 -27.36 9.90
N GLU A 17 1.83 -27.99 9.68
CA GLU A 17 0.52 -27.47 10.08
C GLU A 17 0.41 -27.27 11.59
N GLN A 18 0.79 -28.26 12.41
CA GLN A 18 0.73 -28.14 13.86
C GLN A 18 1.57 -26.99 14.41
N ILE A 19 2.80 -26.82 13.89
CA ILE A 19 3.67 -25.73 14.32
C ILE A 19 3.08 -24.39 13.85
N ARG A 20 2.58 -24.31 12.63
CA ARG A 20 1.92 -23.11 12.10
C ARG A 20 0.69 -22.72 12.93
N ASP A 21 -0.16 -23.67 13.28
CA ASP A 21 -1.37 -23.44 14.08
C ASP A 21 -1.02 -22.98 15.51
N ALA A 22 0.03 -23.54 16.10
CA ALA A 22 0.54 -23.10 17.40
C ALA A 22 1.08 -21.66 17.36
N VAL A 23 1.78 -21.27 16.28
CA VAL A 23 2.22 -19.88 16.06
C VAL A 23 1.03 -18.95 15.87
N LEU A 24 0.08 -19.31 14.98
CA LEU A 24 -1.09 -18.47 14.66
C LEU A 24 -2.04 -18.29 15.85
N SER A 25 -2.18 -19.31 16.70
CA SER A 25 -2.96 -19.23 17.94
C SER A 25 -2.24 -18.50 19.08
N GLY A 26 -0.96 -18.15 18.90
CA GLY A 26 -0.13 -17.47 19.90
C GLY A 26 0.30 -18.34 21.08
N GLN A 27 0.17 -19.67 20.98
CA GLN A 27 0.68 -20.63 21.98
C GLN A 27 2.20 -20.59 22.09
N ILE A 28 2.86 -20.29 20.96
CA ILE A 28 4.28 -20.08 20.82
C ILE A 28 4.50 -18.76 20.06
N LYS A 29 5.50 -17.99 20.46
CA LYS A 29 5.73 -16.62 19.98
C LYS A 29 7.11 -16.47 19.33
N PRO A 30 7.30 -15.50 18.42
CA PRO A 30 8.62 -15.16 17.91
C PRO A 30 9.65 -14.99 19.04
N GLY A 31 10.81 -15.63 18.87
CA GLY A 31 11.88 -15.69 19.86
C GLY A 31 11.83 -16.92 20.78
N ASP A 32 10.70 -17.62 20.90
CA ASP A 32 10.59 -18.82 21.72
C ASP A 32 11.46 -19.95 21.15
N ARG A 33 12.13 -20.69 22.04
CA ARG A 33 12.85 -21.91 21.68
C ARG A 33 11.87 -23.07 21.70
N LEU A 34 11.65 -23.70 20.54
CA LEU A 34 10.82 -24.90 20.44
C LEU A 34 11.50 -26.08 21.17
N ALA A 35 12.63 -26.53 20.62
CA ALA A 35 13.45 -27.62 21.12
C ALA A 35 14.68 -27.80 20.21
N SER A 36 15.57 -28.72 20.55
CA SER A 36 16.57 -29.23 19.61
C SER A 36 15.95 -30.15 18.55
N GLU A 37 16.59 -30.27 17.39
CA GLU A 37 16.16 -31.20 16.33
C GLU A 37 15.97 -32.63 16.87
N LYS A 38 16.84 -33.08 17.79
CA LYS A 38 16.79 -34.41 18.40
C LYS A 38 15.55 -34.59 19.29
N GLU A 39 15.20 -33.57 20.07
CA GLU A 39 14.01 -33.58 20.93
C GLU A 39 12.73 -33.56 20.09
N LEU A 40 12.67 -32.75 19.03
CA LEU A 40 11.52 -32.73 18.10
C LEU A 40 11.33 -34.08 17.42
N ILE A 41 12.41 -34.74 16.98
CA ILE A 41 12.37 -36.11 16.43
C ILE A 41 11.70 -37.08 17.42
N ALA A 42 12.09 -37.00 18.71
CA ALA A 42 11.55 -37.87 19.74
C ALA A 42 10.08 -37.54 20.07
N GLN A 43 9.73 -36.24 20.16
CA GLN A 43 8.37 -35.78 20.46
C GLN A 43 7.36 -36.16 19.38
N PHE A 44 7.72 -35.95 18.11
CA PHE A 44 6.84 -36.28 16.97
C PHE A 44 6.92 -37.75 16.57
N GLY A 45 7.87 -38.52 17.10
CA GLY A 45 8.02 -39.95 16.79
C GLY A 45 8.36 -40.22 15.32
N VAL A 46 9.12 -39.33 14.67
CA VAL A 46 9.41 -39.39 13.23
C VAL A 46 10.88 -39.67 12.92
N SER A 47 11.17 -40.01 11.67
CA SER A 47 12.56 -40.13 11.21
C SER A 47 13.27 -38.77 11.19
N LYS A 48 14.60 -38.78 11.29
CA LYS A 48 15.43 -37.57 11.12
C LYS A 48 15.22 -36.91 9.75
N ALA A 49 15.01 -37.71 8.70
CA ALA A 49 14.75 -37.17 7.36
C ALA A 49 13.43 -36.40 7.30
N THR A 50 12.37 -36.95 7.89
CA THR A 50 11.03 -36.32 7.96
C THR A 50 11.06 -35.02 8.76
N MET A 51 11.73 -35.00 9.92
CA MET A 51 11.85 -33.77 10.72
C MET A 51 12.65 -32.69 9.96
N ARG A 52 13.72 -33.07 9.26
CA ARG A 52 14.49 -32.12 8.45
C ARG A 52 13.71 -31.57 7.26
N GLU A 53 12.86 -32.37 6.63
CA GLU A 53 11.95 -31.90 5.58
C GLU A 53 10.99 -30.84 6.15
N ALA A 54 10.32 -31.13 7.28
CA ALA A 54 9.41 -30.20 7.92
C ALA A 54 10.10 -28.90 8.36
N LEU A 55 11.25 -28.99 9.04
CA LEU A 55 12.00 -27.82 9.50
C LEU A 55 12.51 -26.95 8.35
N ARG A 56 12.94 -27.55 7.23
CA ARG A 56 13.34 -26.78 6.03
C ARG A 56 12.18 -26.01 5.43
N VAL A 57 10.99 -26.60 5.37
CA VAL A 57 9.80 -25.91 4.87
C VAL A 57 9.39 -24.78 5.82
N LEU A 58 9.38 -25.03 7.12
CA LEU A 58 9.08 -24.01 8.13
C LEU A 58 10.09 -22.85 8.11
N GLU A 59 11.38 -23.14 7.91
CA GLU A 59 12.45 -22.14 7.77
C GLU A 59 12.26 -21.34 6.48
N ALA A 60 11.91 -21.99 5.37
CA ALA A 60 11.60 -21.31 4.11
C ALA A 60 10.32 -20.45 4.18
N MET A 61 9.36 -20.82 5.03
CA MET A 61 8.18 -20.00 5.34
C MET A 61 8.48 -18.83 6.29
N GLY A 62 9.69 -18.76 6.86
CA GLY A 62 10.08 -17.76 7.85
C GLY A 62 9.45 -17.96 9.23
N LEU A 63 8.87 -19.14 9.51
CA LEU A 63 8.23 -19.44 10.79
C LEU A 63 9.21 -19.93 11.85
N VAL A 64 10.37 -20.43 11.44
CA VAL A 64 11.44 -20.86 12.36
C VAL A 64 12.82 -20.42 11.88
N GLU A 65 13.73 -20.25 12.83
CA GLU A 65 15.16 -20.05 12.60
C GLU A 65 15.95 -21.18 13.27
N ILE A 66 16.86 -21.83 12.54
CA ILE A 66 17.70 -22.91 13.07
C ILE A 66 19.08 -22.37 13.45
N LYS A 67 19.37 -22.29 14.75
CA LYS A 67 20.67 -21.86 15.27
C LYS A 67 21.58 -23.05 15.55
N LYS A 68 22.81 -23.02 15.04
CA LYS A 68 23.84 -24.05 15.26
C LYS A 68 24.63 -23.78 16.55
N GLY A 69 25.18 -24.83 17.16
CA GLY A 69 26.08 -24.74 18.33
C GLY A 69 25.48 -25.33 19.61
N THR A 70 26.23 -25.27 20.71
CA THR A 70 25.90 -25.90 22.00
C THR A 70 24.62 -25.36 22.64
N SER A 71 24.30 -24.09 22.42
CA SER A 71 23.04 -23.44 22.80
C SER A 71 22.04 -23.34 21.64
N GLY A 72 22.32 -24.05 20.53
CA GLY A 72 21.48 -24.07 19.34
C GLY A 72 20.12 -24.74 19.53
N GLY A 73 19.33 -24.71 18.48
CA GLY A 73 17.97 -25.25 18.49
C GLY A 73 17.11 -24.61 17.40
N VAL A 74 15.85 -25.02 17.39
CA VAL A 74 14.82 -24.43 16.54
C VAL A 74 14.13 -23.33 17.35
N PHE A 75 14.08 -22.13 16.80
CA PHE A 75 13.43 -20.96 17.41
C PHE A 75 12.30 -20.48 16.51
N ILE A 76 11.22 -19.96 17.09
CA ILE A 76 10.16 -19.32 16.29
C ILE A 76 10.69 -17.98 15.77
N ALA A 77 10.49 -17.74 14.49
CA ALA A 77 10.87 -16.50 13.83
C ALA A 77 9.64 -15.65 13.53
N GLU A 78 9.85 -14.34 13.47
CA GLU A 78 8.87 -13.42 12.88
C GLU A 78 9.03 -13.47 11.36
N VAL A 79 7.94 -13.73 10.64
CA VAL A 79 7.98 -13.77 9.17
C VAL A 79 8.32 -12.37 8.68
N ASP A 80 9.48 -12.23 8.03
CA ASP A 80 9.88 -10.93 7.53
C ASP A 80 9.01 -10.51 6.32
N MET A 81 8.94 -9.20 6.13
CA MET A 81 8.14 -8.61 5.06
C MET A 81 8.65 -9.01 3.67
N LYS A 82 9.96 -9.22 3.53
CA LYS A 82 10.60 -9.61 2.27
C LYS A 82 10.15 -10.99 1.80
N THR A 83 10.09 -11.97 2.70
CA THR A 83 9.64 -13.34 2.47
C THR A 83 8.17 -13.36 2.04
N THR A 84 7.34 -12.54 2.68
CA THR A 84 5.94 -12.36 2.31
C THR A 84 5.80 -11.77 0.89
N ILE A 85 6.51 -10.67 0.60
CA ILE A 85 6.49 -10.01 -0.71
C ILE A 85 6.97 -10.96 -1.82
N HIS A 86 8.07 -11.70 -1.62
CA HIS A 86 8.56 -12.67 -2.60
C HIS A 86 7.52 -13.74 -2.92
N SER A 87 6.77 -14.22 -1.92
CA SER A 87 5.71 -15.21 -2.13
C SER A 87 4.57 -14.66 -2.99
N ILE A 88 4.17 -13.40 -2.76
CA ILE A 88 3.17 -12.70 -3.58
C ILE A 88 3.71 -12.49 -5.00
N MET A 89 4.96 -12.07 -5.16
CA MET A 89 5.60 -11.89 -6.47
C MET A 89 5.67 -13.20 -7.25
N ASN A 90 5.99 -14.33 -6.60
CA ASN A 90 5.98 -15.64 -7.24
C ASN A 90 4.59 -16.03 -7.74
N PHE A 91 3.54 -15.75 -6.95
CA PHE A 91 2.16 -15.98 -7.38
C PHE A 91 1.79 -15.11 -8.60
N LEU A 92 2.21 -13.85 -8.59
CA LEU A 92 1.93 -12.90 -9.67
C LEU A 92 2.85 -13.07 -10.88
N HIS A 93 3.96 -13.80 -10.79
CA HIS A 93 4.87 -14.04 -11.92
C HIS A 93 4.16 -14.64 -13.14
N PHE A 94 3.13 -15.45 -12.91
CA PHE A 94 2.30 -16.05 -13.96
C PHE A 94 1.09 -15.19 -14.35
N ARG A 95 1.00 -13.97 -13.81
CA ARG A 95 -0.03 -12.98 -14.11
C ARG A 95 0.63 -11.77 -14.78
N SER A 96 0.04 -11.25 -15.84
CA SER A 96 0.47 -9.99 -16.44
C SER A 96 -0.02 -8.84 -15.56
N VAL A 97 0.78 -8.41 -14.58
CA VAL A 97 0.50 -7.18 -13.82
C VAL A 97 0.90 -5.99 -14.69
N SER A 98 -0.09 -5.19 -15.11
CA SER A 98 0.15 -4.02 -15.95
C SER A 98 0.47 -2.77 -15.11
N ILE A 99 1.09 -1.77 -15.75
CA ILE A 99 1.30 -0.44 -15.13
C ILE A 99 -0.04 0.14 -14.66
N ARG A 100 -1.09 -0.02 -15.46
CA ARG A 100 -2.45 0.39 -15.13
C ARG A 100 -2.97 -0.26 -13.84
N ASP A 101 -2.75 -1.56 -13.64
CA ASP A 101 -3.20 -2.26 -12.43
C ASP A 101 -2.48 -1.71 -11.18
N ILE A 102 -1.18 -1.44 -11.32
CA ILE A 102 -0.37 -0.84 -10.25
C ILE A 102 -0.88 0.57 -9.94
N THR A 103 -1.09 1.41 -10.95
CA THR A 103 -1.62 2.77 -10.78
C THR A 103 -3.01 2.76 -10.16
N MET A 104 -3.92 1.88 -10.58
CA MET A 104 -5.26 1.77 -10.03
C MET A 104 -5.23 1.48 -8.51
N LEU A 105 -4.38 0.54 -8.08
CA LEU A 105 -4.21 0.22 -6.67
C LEU A 105 -3.67 1.43 -5.90
N ARG A 106 -2.59 2.06 -6.39
CA ARG A 106 -1.99 3.27 -5.79
C ARG A 106 -3.00 4.39 -5.66
N PHE A 107 -3.77 4.66 -6.71
CA PHE A 107 -4.79 5.70 -6.74
C PHE A 107 -5.90 5.47 -5.72
N THR A 108 -6.18 4.21 -5.39
CA THR A 108 -7.20 3.86 -4.40
C THR A 108 -6.71 4.10 -2.96
N ILE A 109 -5.40 3.93 -2.68
CA ILE A 109 -4.87 3.88 -1.31
C ILE A 109 -4.02 5.11 -0.93
N GLU A 110 -3.15 5.58 -1.82
CA GLU A 110 -2.19 6.63 -1.53
C GLU A 110 -2.80 8.00 -1.26
N PRO A 111 -3.89 8.43 -1.94
CA PRO A 111 -4.56 9.69 -1.61
C PRO A 111 -5.09 9.72 -0.17
N SER A 112 -5.53 8.56 0.35
CA SER A 112 -5.93 8.43 1.76
C SER A 112 -4.73 8.45 2.70
N ALA A 113 -3.61 7.83 2.32
CA ALA A 113 -2.37 7.88 3.10
C ALA A 113 -1.80 9.31 3.18
N ALA A 114 -1.77 10.05 2.07
CA ALA A 114 -1.32 11.44 2.04
C ALA A 114 -2.22 12.38 2.86
N HIS A 115 -3.54 12.15 2.83
CA HIS A 115 -4.49 12.87 3.69
C HIS A 115 -4.18 12.66 5.17
N LEU A 116 -3.99 11.40 5.60
CA LEU A 116 -3.63 11.06 6.97
C LEU A 116 -2.26 11.63 7.36
N ALA A 117 -1.29 11.57 6.44
CA ALA A 117 0.04 12.12 6.65
C ALA A 117 -0.01 13.63 6.92
N ALA A 118 -0.77 14.40 6.14
CA ALA A 118 -0.92 15.84 6.36
C ALA A 118 -1.50 16.17 7.76
N ILE A 119 -2.42 15.35 8.27
CA ILE A 119 -2.99 15.54 9.62
C ILE A 119 -1.98 15.18 10.70
N ASN A 120 -1.28 14.06 10.55
CA ASN A 120 -0.52 13.43 11.64
C ASN A 120 1.00 13.66 11.60
N ALA A 121 1.56 14.24 10.53
CA ALA A 121 3.01 14.36 10.38
C ALA A 121 3.66 15.02 11.60
N THR A 122 4.77 14.48 12.08
CA THR A 122 5.63 15.16 13.04
C THR A 122 6.69 15.96 12.30
N ASP A 123 7.37 16.88 12.98
CA ASP A 123 8.48 17.63 12.36
C ASP A 123 9.59 16.70 11.87
N LYS A 124 9.80 15.56 12.55
CA LYS A 124 10.74 14.52 12.10
C LYS A 124 10.29 13.85 10.82
N ASP A 125 8.99 13.61 10.66
CA ASP A 125 8.44 13.03 9.43
C ASP A 125 8.59 14.01 8.26
N LEU A 126 8.32 15.30 8.48
CA LEU A 126 8.48 16.34 7.46
C LEU A 126 9.93 16.52 7.02
N GLU A 127 10.88 16.51 7.98
CA GLU A 127 12.30 16.56 7.65
C GLU A 127 12.72 15.36 6.79
N ARG A 128 12.28 14.16 7.20
CA ARG A 128 12.59 12.96 6.46
C ARG A 128 11.98 12.95 5.05
N LEU A 129 10.74 13.41 4.90
CA LEU A 129 10.11 13.54 3.58
C LEU A 129 10.80 14.60 2.71
N ARG A 130 11.40 15.64 3.31
CA ARG A 130 12.18 16.65 2.60
C ARG A 130 13.46 16.05 2.02
N GLU A 131 14.17 15.21 2.78
CA GLU A 131 15.30 14.44 2.26
C GLU A 131 14.86 13.52 1.11
N LEU A 132 13.78 12.76 1.31
CA LEU A 132 13.28 11.79 0.32
C LEU A 132 12.79 12.45 -0.98
N ALA A 133 12.27 13.67 -0.93
CA ALA A 133 11.80 14.41 -2.10
C ALA A 133 12.95 14.91 -3.00
N GLU A 134 14.18 14.95 -2.49
CA GLU A 134 15.36 15.45 -3.21
C GLU A 134 16.23 14.32 -3.80
N ILE A 135 15.97 13.06 -3.46
CA ILE A 135 16.73 11.89 -3.94
C ILE A 135 16.75 11.85 -5.47
N THR A 136 17.94 11.62 -6.05
CA THR A 136 18.13 11.57 -7.51
C THR A 136 18.09 10.14 -8.05
N GLU A 137 17.96 10.03 -9.38
CA GLU A 137 17.99 8.74 -10.10
C GLU A 137 19.32 7.98 -9.86
N ALA A 138 20.44 8.69 -9.74
CA ALA A 138 21.73 8.08 -9.43
C ALA A 138 21.73 7.49 -8.02
N ASP A 139 21.11 8.18 -7.05
CA ASP A 139 20.98 7.71 -5.67
C ASP A 139 20.05 6.47 -5.57
N GLU A 140 18.97 6.42 -6.36
CA GLU A 140 18.05 5.28 -6.41
C GLU A 140 18.65 4.04 -7.10
N MET A 141 19.61 4.23 -8.03
CA MET A 141 20.26 3.16 -8.80
C MET A 141 21.53 2.62 -8.15
N ASP A 142 22.35 3.45 -7.48
CA ASP A 142 23.60 3.04 -6.84
C ASP A 142 23.42 2.44 -5.44
N GLU A 143 22.29 2.69 -4.76
CA GLU A 143 22.00 2.08 -3.44
C GLU A 143 20.67 1.31 -3.42
N PRO A 144 20.62 0.08 -4.00
CA PRO A 144 19.37 -0.63 -4.25
C PRO A 144 18.61 -1.17 -3.02
N SER A 145 19.01 -0.86 -1.77
CA SER A 145 18.67 -1.75 -0.65
C SER A 145 18.40 -1.19 0.74
N LYS A 146 18.35 0.13 1.01
CA LYS A 146 18.13 0.58 2.40
C LYS A 146 17.19 1.77 2.61
N GLU A 147 16.98 2.62 1.61
CA GLU A 147 16.18 3.83 1.79
C GLU A 147 14.70 3.59 1.44
N ILE A 148 13.80 4.06 2.32
CA ILE A 148 12.35 3.98 2.15
C ILE A 148 11.96 5.04 1.11
N SER A 149 11.26 4.66 0.03
CA SER A 149 10.77 5.65 -0.95
C SER A 149 9.79 6.66 -0.33
N PHE A 150 9.64 7.83 -0.96
CA PHE A 150 8.70 8.87 -0.51
C PHE A 150 7.28 8.33 -0.25
N HIS A 151 6.73 7.58 -1.21
CA HIS A 151 5.40 6.97 -1.11
C HIS A 151 5.30 5.91 0.00
N ARG A 152 6.35 5.11 0.18
CA ARG A 152 6.44 4.12 1.26
C ARG A 152 6.49 4.79 2.63
N TYR A 153 7.18 5.93 2.75
CA TYR A 153 7.24 6.69 3.99
C TYR A 153 5.88 7.30 4.33
N LEU A 154 5.18 7.89 3.37
CA LEU A 154 3.79 8.37 3.55
C LEU A 154 2.87 7.25 4.06
N ALA A 155 2.97 6.05 3.47
CA ALA A 155 2.18 4.90 3.90
C ALA A 155 2.47 4.49 5.35
N ARG A 156 3.73 4.56 5.80
CA ARG A 156 4.13 4.25 7.18
C ARG A 156 3.55 5.21 8.20
N MET A 157 3.28 6.46 7.81
CA MET A 157 2.63 7.44 8.68
C MET A 157 1.17 7.04 9.01
N SER A 158 0.55 6.13 8.26
CA SER A 158 -0.75 5.56 8.61
C SER A 158 -0.71 4.64 9.84
N GLN A 159 0.49 4.15 10.22
CA GLN A 159 0.69 3.14 11.27
C GLN A 159 -0.12 1.84 11.06
N ASN A 160 -0.62 1.60 9.85
CA ASN A 160 -1.38 0.41 9.49
C ASN A 160 -0.44 -0.61 8.81
N PRO A 161 -0.13 -1.74 9.47
CA PRO A 161 0.79 -2.74 8.92
C PRO A 161 0.40 -3.29 7.55
N LEU A 162 -0.91 -3.38 7.25
CA LEU A 162 -1.40 -3.87 5.97
C LEU A 162 -1.16 -2.85 4.85
N LEU A 163 -1.39 -1.55 5.10
CA LEU A 163 -1.10 -0.50 4.13
C LEU A 163 0.40 -0.44 3.82
N ILE A 164 1.24 -0.57 4.85
CA ILE A 164 2.69 -0.61 4.69
C ILE A 164 3.10 -1.81 3.83
N LEU A 165 2.60 -3.01 4.12
CA LEU A 165 2.88 -4.22 3.34
C LEU A 165 2.49 -4.06 1.86
N ILE A 166 1.30 -3.54 1.58
CA ILE A 166 0.80 -3.33 0.22
C ILE A 166 1.68 -2.31 -0.52
N MET A 167 2.05 -1.21 0.13
CA MET A 167 2.88 -0.18 -0.48
C MET A 167 4.31 -0.64 -0.73
N ASP A 168 4.88 -1.44 0.17
CA ASP A 168 6.18 -2.08 -0.03
C ASP A 168 6.17 -3.03 -1.23
N PHE A 169 5.08 -3.78 -1.39
CA PHE A 169 4.88 -4.66 -2.54
C PHE A 169 4.78 -3.86 -3.85
N VAL A 170 3.97 -2.79 -3.87
CA VAL A 170 3.78 -1.92 -5.03
C VAL A 170 5.06 -1.21 -5.46
N ASP A 171 5.83 -0.68 -4.51
CA ASP A 171 7.09 0.03 -4.78
C ASP A 171 8.10 -0.89 -5.48
N ASN A 172 8.18 -2.16 -5.08
CA ASN A 172 9.03 -3.16 -5.73
C ASN A 172 8.59 -3.45 -7.17
N LEU A 173 7.28 -3.57 -7.43
CA LEU A 173 6.76 -3.75 -8.79
C LEU A 173 7.07 -2.54 -9.68
N LEU A 174 6.87 -1.34 -9.15
CA LEU A 174 7.17 -0.11 -9.89
C LEU A 174 8.63 0.02 -10.21
N ARG A 175 9.52 -0.30 -9.26
CA ARG A 175 10.97 -0.26 -9.48
C ARG A 175 11.39 -1.15 -10.65
N ASP A 176 10.89 -2.39 -10.69
CA ASP A 176 11.14 -3.32 -11.79
C ASP A 176 10.58 -2.80 -13.13
N ALA A 177 9.37 -2.23 -13.11
CA ALA A 177 8.76 -1.63 -14.31
C ALA A 177 9.55 -0.43 -14.83
N LYS A 178 9.97 0.51 -13.95
CA LYS A 178 10.77 1.68 -14.31
C LYS A 178 12.12 1.27 -14.90
N TYR A 179 12.79 0.28 -14.29
CA TYR A 179 14.06 -0.25 -14.77
C TYR A 179 13.93 -0.84 -16.18
N LYS A 180 12.89 -1.63 -16.44
CA LYS A 180 12.62 -2.22 -17.76
C LYS A 180 12.30 -1.19 -18.84
N LEU A 181 11.64 -0.10 -18.49
CA LEU A 181 11.25 0.97 -19.42
C LEU A 181 12.38 1.97 -19.73
N GLY A 182 13.46 1.96 -18.93
CA GLY A 182 14.61 2.85 -19.12
C GLY A 182 14.23 4.33 -19.06
N LEU A 183 13.43 4.72 -18.05
CA LEU A 183 12.98 6.10 -17.87
C LEU A 183 14.17 7.05 -17.72
N HIS A 184 14.04 8.28 -18.22
CA HIS A 184 15.13 9.26 -18.31
C HIS A 184 15.05 10.36 -17.24
N SER A 185 16.12 11.15 -17.10
CA SER A 185 16.28 12.19 -16.08
C SER A 185 15.15 13.24 -16.02
N ASP A 186 14.52 13.56 -17.17
CA ASP A 186 13.38 14.48 -17.23
C ASP A 186 12.16 13.95 -16.46
N PHE A 187 11.88 12.64 -16.53
CA PHE A 187 10.80 12.01 -15.78
C PHE A 187 11.02 12.17 -14.27
N TYR A 188 12.24 11.90 -13.80
CA TYR A 188 12.56 12.00 -12.38
C TYR A 188 12.56 13.45 -11.88
N ARG A 189 12.83 14.44 -12.74
CA ARG A 189 12.65 15.86 -12.38
C ARG A 189 11.19 16.18 -12.08
N GLU A 190 10.27 15.76 -12.94
CA GLU A 190 8.83 15.97 -12.74
C GLU A 190 8.32 15.26 -11.46
N VAL A 191 8.79 14.04 -11.20
CA VAL A 191 8.46 13.30 -9.97
C VAL A 191 8.92 14.08 -8.72
N ARG A 192 10.14 14.62 -8.71
CA ARG A 192 10.62 15.44 -7.58
C ARG A 192 9.79 16.70 -7.39
N GLU A 193 9.42 17.38 -8.47
CA GLU A 193 8.54 18.55 -8.37
C GLU A 193 7.16 18.20 -7.80
N ALA A 194 6.61 17.03 -8.16
CA ALA A 194 5.39 16.52 -7.56
C ALA A 194 5.55 16.21 -6.06
N HIS A 195 6.63 15.54 -5.67
CA HIS A 195 6.93 15.28 -4.25
C HIS A 195 7.07 16.57 -3.43
N ARG A 196 7.69 17.62 -3.98
CA ARG A 196 7.75 18.94 -3.34
C ARG A 196 6.37 19.58 -3.16
N ARG A 197 5.48 19.47 -4.16
CA ARG A 197 4.08 19.96 -4.04
C ARG A 197 3.31 19.22 -2.95
N ILE A 198 3.48 17.90 -2.86
CA ILE A 198 2.89 17.07 -1.81
C ILE A 198 3.44 17.51 -0.44
N LEU A 199 4.77 17.60 -0.28
CA LEU A 199 5.41 18.03 0.96
C LEU A 199 4.93 19.41 1.41
N ALA A 200 4.81 20.38 0.50
CA ALA A 200 4.29 21.70 0.81
C ALA A 200 2.84 21.65 1.33
N CYS A 201 2.02 20.69 0.88
CA CYS A 201 0.70 20.49 1.45
C CYS A 201 0.76 19.91 2.86
N LEU A 202 1.68 18.96 3.10
CA LEU A 202 1.89 18.36 4.43
C LEU A 202 2.37 19.39 5.45
N GLU A 203 3.32 20.25 5.08
CA GLU A 203 3.84 21.35 5.92
C GLU A 203 2.73 22.33 6.34
N ARG A 204 1.80 22.63 5.42
CA ARG A 204 0.63 23.47 5.68
C ARG A 204 -0.53 22.74 6.37
N ARG A 205 -0.40 21.44 6.65
CA ARG A 205 -1.50 20.57 7.14
C ARG A 205 -2.71 20.53 6.21
N ASP A 206 -2.50 20.79 4.93
CA ASP A 206 -3.51 20.81 3.88
C ASP A 206 -3.78 19.38 3.39
N SER A 207 -4.60 18.67 4.15
CA SER A 207 -4.94 17.26 3.88
C SER A 207 -5.72 17.03 2.59
N ALA A 208 -6.46 18.04 2.11
CA ALA A 208 -7.16 17.99 0.82
C ALA A 208 -6.18 18.23 -0.33
N GLY A 209 -5.29 19.23 -0.19
CA GLY A 209 -4.20 19.47 -1.13
C GLY A 209 -3.29 18.26 -1.27
N ALA A 210 -2.86 17.66 -0.17
CA ALA A 210 -1.99 16.48 -0.17
C ALA A 210 -2.59 15.30 -0.94
N ARG A 211 -3.89 15.04 -0.73
CA ARG A 211 -4.66 14.02 -1.45
C ARG A 211 -4.68 14.29 -2.96
N ARG A 212 -4.96 15.53 -3.35
CA ARG A 212 -5.02 15.93 -4.77
C ARG A 212 -3.66 15.85 -5.45
N GLU A 213 -2.62 16.39 -4.81
CA GLU A 213 -1.28 16.42 -5.40
C GLU A 213 -0.74 15.00 -5.62
N ILE A 214 -0.97 14.07 -4.68
CA ILE A 214 -0.55 12.68 -4.89
C ILE A 214 -1.39 11.99 -5.97
N ALA A 215 -2.70 12.22 -6.05
CA ALA A 215 -3.52 11.68 -7.13
C ALA A 215 -3.08 12.17 -8.52
N ASN A 216 -2.73 13.46 -8.63
CA ASN A 216 -2.20 14.05 -9.86
C ASN A 216 -0.83 13.49 -10.24
N ASP A 217 0.06 13.30 -9.26
CA ASP A 217 1.37 12.67 -9.46
C ASP A 217 1.21 11.26 -10.04
N LEU A 218 0.35 10.44 -9.43
CA LEU A 218 0.10 9.06 -9.88
C LEU A 218 -0.36 8.98 -11.34
N ILE A 219 -1.27 9.86 -11.76
CA ILE A 219 -1.76 9.89 -13.15
C ILE A 219 -0.70 10.41 -14.11
N THR A 220 0.08 11.40 -13.67
CA THR A 220 1.16 11.96 -14.50
C THR A 220 2.23 10.91 -14.76
N VAL A 221 2.65 10.21 -13.71
CA VAL A 221 3.61 9.10 -13.79
C VAL A 221 3.06 7.97 -14.66
N ASP A 222 1.81 7.56 -14.46
CA ASP A 222 1.17 6.52 -15.26
C ASP A 222 1.14 6.89 -16.74
N ARG A 223 0.71 8.11 -17.08
CA ARG A 223 0.66 8.58 -18.47
C ARG A 223 2.02 8.50 -19.15
N TYR A 224 3.08 8.90 -18.45
CA TYR A 224 4.45 8.83 -18.96
C TYR A 224 4.87 7.36 -19.18
N MET A 225 4.69 6.52 -18.17
CA MET A 225 5.08 5.11 -18.24
C MET A 225 4.27 4.34 -19.29
N ALA A 226 2.98 4.61 -19.41
CA ALA A 226 2.08 4.01 -20.39
C ALA A 226 2.48 4.40 -21.82
N ALA A 227 2.83 5.67 -22.05
CA ALA A 227 3.34 6.13 -23.34
C ALA A 227 4.65 5.42 -23.72
N GLN A 228 5.60 5.29 -22.78
CA GLN A 228 6.85 4.58 -22.99
C GLN A 228 6.63 3.09 -23.25
N ALA A 229 5.64 2.48 -22.60
CA ALA A 229 5.28 1.07 -22.76
C ALA A 229 4.41 0.79 -24.00
N GLY A 230 3.91 1.81 -24.70
CA GLY A 230 2.95 1.64 -25.80
C GLY A 230 1.60 1.08 -25.35
N THR A 231 1.15 1.43 -24.14
CA THR A 231 -0.12 0.96 -23.55
C THR A 231 -1.06 2.12 -23.23
N PRO A 232 -2.38 1.90 -23.12
CA PRO A 232 -3.32 2.94 -22.69
C PRO A 232 -3.07 3.34 -21.22
N PRO A 233 -3.12 4.64 -20.89
CA PRO A 233 -2.98 5.09 -19.50
C PRO A 233 -4.20 4.69 -18.66
N PHE A 234 -4.00 4.65 -17.34
CA PHE A 234 -5.06 4.56 -16.36
C PHE A 234 -5.96 5.79 -16.40
N ASP A 235 -7.27 5.55 -16.46
CA ASP A 235 -8.30 6.57 -16.32
C ASP A 235 -9.08 6.32 -15.01
N PRO A 236 -9.02 7.26 -14.03
CA PRO A 236 -9.80 7.21 -12.80
C PRO A 236 -11.31 7.06 -13.00
N ALA A 237 -11.85 7.47 -14.15
CA ALA A 237 -13.27 7.34 -14.46
C ALA A 237 -13.76 5.88 -14.40
N HIS A 238 -12.87 4.90 -14.60
CA HIS A 238 -13.20 3.48 -14.43
C HIS A 238 -13.60 3.10 -12.99
N LEU A 239 -13.17 3.89 -12.01
CA LEU A 239 -13.53 3.71 -10.59
C LEU A 239 -14.78 4.52 -10.20
N GLY A 240 -15.40 5.23 -11.14
CA GLY A 240 -16.43 6.24 -10.84
C GLY A 240 -15.86 7.45 -10.08
N LEU A 241 -14.54 7.64 -10.07
CA LEU A 241 -13.87 8.75 -9.41
C LEU A 241 -13.56 9.85 -10.42
N ASN A 242 -13.92 11.09 -10.08
CA ASN A 242 -13.40 12.27 -10.75
C ASN A 242 -12.24 12.84 -9.91
N LEU A 243 -11.15 13.24 -10.56
CA LEU A 243 -10.00 13.92 -9.93
C LEU A 243 -10.41 15.15 -9.12
N ASP A 244 -11.41 15.88 -9.62
CA ASP A 244 -11.93 17.07 -8.96
C ASP A 244 -12.82 16.73 -7.75
N ALA A 245 -13.38 15.52 -7.69
CA ALA A 245 -14.30 15.09 -6.62
C ALA A 245 -13.60 14.57 -5.35
N GLN A 246 -12.26 14.64 -5.27
CA GLN A 246 -11.50 14.15 -4.11
C GLN A 246 -11.48 15.09 -2.90
N TYR A 247 -12.25 16.19 -2.95
CA TYR A 247 -12.26 17.20 -1.91
C TYR A 247 -13.08 16.77 -0.69
N VAL A 248 -12.40 16.76 0.46
CA VAL A 248 -12.99 17.15 1.75
C VAL A 248 -11.92 17.89 2.54
N GLY A 249 -12.07 19.21 2.64
CA GLY A 249 -11.23 20.05 3.48
C GLY A 249 -11.45 19.79 4.96
N ASN A 250 -10.35 19.76 5.72
CA ASN A 250 -10.34 20.05 7.14
C ASN A 250 -9.71 21.44 7.30
N GLY A 251 -10.53 22.45 7.58
CA GLY A 251 -10.06 23.82 7.79
C GLY A 251 -11.13 24.86 7.46
N GLY A 252 -12.03 25.13 8.40
CA GLY A 252 -13.02 26.22 8.30
C GLY A 252 -14.46 25.78 8.09
N GLY A 253 -14.87 24.60 8.56
CA GLY A 253 -16.30 24.27 8.62
C GLY A 253 -17.02 25.27 9.51
N ASP A 254 -17.93 26.05 8.94
CA ASP A 254 -18.89 26.84 9.71
C ASP A 254 -19.67 25.88 10.63
N PRO A 255 -19.61 26.05 11.96
CA PRO A 255 -20.35 25.21 12.91
C PRO A 255 -21.87 25.29 12.76
N HIS A 256 -22.39 26.22 11.94
CA HIS A 256 -23.79 26.36 11.58
C HIS A 256 -24.16 25.83 10.19
N TRP A 257 -23.21 25.18 9.51
CA TRP A 257 -23.44 24.67 8.16
C TRP A 257 -24.47 23.52 8.17
N ASP A 258 -25.53 23.71 7.40
CA ASP A 258 -26.78 22.94 7.42
C ASP A 258 -26.76 21.66 6.55
N GLY A 259 -25.63 21.35 5.92
CA GLY A 259 -25.53 20.23 4.97
C GLY A 259 -25.81 20.61 3.51
N SER A 260 -26.13 21.87 3.23
CA SER A 260 -26.47 22.36 1.89
C SER A 260 -25.27 22.95 1.15
N LEU A 261 -25.18 22.73 -0.16
CA LEU A 261 -24.25 23.50 -1.01
C LEU A 261 -24.60 25.00 -1.03
N ALA A 262 -25.87 25.37 -0.76
CA ALA A 262 -26.33 26.75 -0.81
C ALA A 262 -25.75 27.63 0.30
N SER A 263 -25.28 27.02 1.40
CA SER A 263 -24.69 27.71 2.54
C SER A 263 -23.15 27.82 2.44
N LEU A 264 -22.54 27.29 1.38
CA LEU A 264 -21.11 27.45 1.11
C LEU A 264 -20.81 28.71 0.29
N ALA A 265 -19.65 29.32 0.55
CA ALA A 265 -19.19 30.46 -0.24
C ALA A 265 -18.90 30.05 -1.70
N PRO A 266 -19.14 30.94 -2.70
CA PRO A 266 -18.93 30.65 -4.12
C PRO A 266 -17.52 30.16 -4.46
N GLU A 267 -16.49 30.68 -3.78
CA GLU A 267 -15.09 30.30 -3.97
C GLU A 267 -14.83 28.86 -3.50
N THR A 268 -15.50 28.44 -2.42
CA THR A 268 -15.45 27.05 -1.92
C THR A 268 -16.11 26.10 -2.90
N LEU A 269 -17.26 26.48 -3.48
CA LEU A 269 -17.94 25.71 -4.52
C LEU A 269 -17.08 25.60 -5.79
N GLN A 270 -16.45 26.68 -6.21
CA GLN A 270 -15.55 26.65 -7.36
C GLN A 270 -14.33 25.74 -7.10
N GLY A 271 -13.76 25.77 -5.89
CA GLY A 271 -12.68 24.87 -5.50
C GLY A 271 -13.09 23.39 -5.42
N LEU A 272 -14.33 23.11 -5.01
CA LEU A 272 -14.92 21.77 -4.92
C LEU A 272 -15.19 21.13 -6.29
N PHE A 273 -15.60 21.94 -7.28
CA PHE A 273 -16.13 21.43 -8.56
C PHE A 273 -15.30 21.84 -9.78
N GLY A 274 -14.22 22.62 -9.61
CA GLY A 274 -13.38 23.12 -10.70
C GLY A 274 -14.07 24.13 -11.63
N ARG A 275 -15.33 24.50 -11.33
CA ARG A 275 -16.16 25.43 -12.09
C ARG A 275 -17.18 26.12 -11.18
N SER A 276 -17.71 27.24 -11.65
CA SER A 276 -18.88 27.84 -11.00
C SER A 276 -20.11 26.97 -11.21
N LEU A 277 -20.89 26.75 -10.15
CA LEU A 277 -22.16 26.04 -10.20
C LEU A 277 -23.30 27.04 -10.39
N ALA A 278 -24.23 26.72 -11.28
CA ALA A 278 -25.46 27.49 -11.40
C ALA A 278 -26.34 27.31 -10.16
N PRO A 279 -27.15 28.31 -9.76
CA PRO A 279 -28.03 28.22 -8.59
C PRO A 279 -28.98 27.00 -8.61
N GLU A 280 -29.37 26.56 -9.80
CA GLU A 280 -30.24 25.37 -9.96
C GLU A 280 -29.50 24.05 -9.70
N GLU A 281 -28.19 23.99 -9.93
CA GLU A 281 -27.35 22.83 -9.58
C GLU A 281 -27.17 22.70 -8.06
N ILE A 282 -27.10 23.85 -7.37
CA ILE A 282 -27.00 23.95 -5.91
C ILE A 282 -28.33 23.51 -5.26
N LYS A 283 -29.48 23.88 -5.85
CA LYS A 283 -30.82 23.52 -5.35
C LYS A 283 -31.21 22.06 -5.53
N ARG A 284 -30.64 21.35 -6.51
CA ARG A 284 -30.97 19.93 -6.84
C ARG A 284 -30.50 18.91 -5.78
N GLY A 285 -29.95 19.35 -4.65
CA GLY A 285 -29.79 18.51 -3.47
C GLY A 285 -28.61 17.53 -3.52
N MET A 286 -27.41 18.03 -3.83
CA MET A 286 -26.19 17.26 -3.54
C MET A 286 -26.00 17.22 -2.01
N LEU A 287 -26.27 16.07 -1.39
CA LEU A 287 -26.12 15.90 0.05
C LEU A 287 -24.67 15.52 0.38
N LEU A 288 -23.94 16.46 0.96
CA LEU A 288 -22.67 16.18 1.63
C LEU A 288 -22.98 15.49 2.97
N LYS A 289 -22.78 14.18 3.06
CA LYS A 289 -23.07 13.42 4.29
C LYS A 289 -21.87 13.46 5.23
N ARG A 290 -22.09 13.88 6.48
CA ARG A 290 -21.10 13.75 7.56
C ARG A 290 -20.98 12.27 7.94
N VAL A 291 -19.77 11.71 7.86
CA VAL A 291 -19.50 10.31 8.24
C VAL A 291 -18.53 10.30 9.42
N GLY A 292 -18.96 9.72 10.54
CA GLY A 292 -18.17 9.68 11.78
C GLY A 292 -18.04 11.05 12.46
N SER A 293 -16.95 11.25 13.23
CA SER A 293 -16.64 12.51 13.93
C SER A 293 -15.89 13.54 13.08
N GLY A 294 -15.43 13.18 11.88
CA GLY A 294 -14.69 14.03 10.94
C GLY A 294 -15.56 14.86 9.98
N GLY A 295 -14.88 15.69 9.17
CA GLY A 295 -15.46 16.51 8.10
C GLY A 295 -16.02 15.70 6.92
N LEU A 296 -16.83 16.37 6.09
CA LEU A 296 -17.86 15.85 5.18
C LEU A 296 -17.38 14.87 4.10
N TYR A 297 -18.27 14.22 3.35
CA TYR A 297 -17.90 13.62 2.06
C TYR A 297 -18.98 13.97 1.04
N LEU A 298 -18.56 14.28 -0.19
CA LEU A 298 -19.47 14.49 -1.32
C LEU A 298 -20.14 13.14 -1.63
N VAL A 299 -21.45 13.04 -1.42
CA VAL A 299 -22.23 11.87 -1.84
C VAL A 299 -23.00 12.27 -3.09
N VAL A 300 -22.74 11.60 -4.21
CA VAL A 300 -23.53 11.73 -5.44
C VAL A 300 -24.26 10.42 -5.69
N PRO A 301 -25.60 10.39 -5.61
CA PRO A 301 -26.40 9.48 -6.45
C PRO A 301 -27.74 10.13 -6.87
N GLU A 302 -28.43 9.76 -7.95
CA GLU A 302 -28.32 8.69 -8.94
C GLU A 302 -28.89 9.26 -10.26
N ALA A 303 -28.51 8.73 -11.41
CA ALA A 303 -29.18 9.10 -12.66
C ALA A 303 -30.65 8.62 -12.63
N GLY A 304 -31.60 9.54 -12.81
CA GLY A 304 -33.03 9.26 -13.09
C GLY A 304 -33.88 10.50 -12.77
N ASP A 305 -34.72 11.06 -13.64
CA ASP A 305 -35.50 10.41 -14.70
C ASP A 305 -35.31 11.03 -16.09
N LYS A 306 -35.59 10.18 -17.08
CA LYS A 306 -35.77 10.49 -18.49
C LYS A 306 -36.72 11.68 -18.69
N ASP A 307 -36.37 12.53 -19.66
CA ASP A 307 -37.25 12.94 -20.76
C ASP A 307 -36.38 13.21 -22.00
#